data_AF-A0A7W0S3F4-F1
#
_entry.id   AF-A0A7W0S3F4-F1
#
_cell.length_a   1.000
_cell.length_b   1.000
_cell.length_c   1.000
_cell.angle_alpha   90.00
_cell.angle_beta   90.00
_cell.angle_gamma   90.00
#
_symmetry.space_group_name_H-M   'P 1'
#
loop_
_entity.id
_entity.type
_entity.pdbx_description
1 polymer ?
#
loop_
_entity_poly.entity_id
_entity_poly.type
_entity_poly.pdbx_seq_one_letter_code
_entity_poly.pdbx_strand_id
1 'polypeptide(L)' 'MKKEDFVNKRQSFAEKPIGELIDLLSSDELQTRFFAEMCLRDATNT' A
#
# COMPACT_ATOMS: atom_id res chain seq x y z
N MET A 1 11.13 8.47 7.47
CA MET A 1 9.89 7.93 8.05
C MET A 1 10.27 7.18 9.32
N LYS A 2 9.62 7.44 10.45
CA LYS A 2 9.86 6.65 11.67
C LYS A 2 9.12 5.31 11.56
N LYS A 3 9.49 4.34 12.41
CA LYS A 3 8.87 3.00 12.40
C LYS A 3 7.35 3.08 12.57
N GLU A 4 6.88 3.93 13.46
CA GLU A 4 5.44 4.11 13.75
C GLU A 4 4.69 4.67 12.53
N ASP A 5 5.27 5.67 11.85
CA ASP A 5 4.69 6.23 10.62
C ASP A 5 4.57 5.17 9.51
N PHE A 6 5.54 4.26 9.39
CA PHE A 6 5.51 3.17 8.42
C PHE A 6 4.38 2.19 8.71
N VAL A 7 4.23 1.78 9.98
CA VAL A 7 3.17 0.85 10.39
C VAL A 7 1.79 1.45 10.15
N ASN A 8 1.59 2.71 10.56
CA ASN A 8 0.33 3.41 10.35
C ASN A 8 0.01 3.58 8.86
N LYS A 9 0.99 3.97 8.03
CA LYS A 9 0.81 4.12 6.58
C LYS A 9 0.60 2.77 5.88
N ARG A 10 1.23 1.69 6.33
CA ARG A 10 0.93 0.35 5.82
C ARG A 10 -0.51 -0.06 6.13
N GLN A 11 -0.95 0.15 7.37
CA GLN A 11 -2.28 -0.27 7.79
C GLN A 11 -3.39 0.46 7.02
N SER A 12 -3.21 1.77 6.78
CA SER A 12 -4.17 2.54 5.98
C SER A 12 -4.25 2.11 4.50
N PHE A 13 -3.23 1.43 3.97
CA PHE A 13 -3.28 0.83 2.63
C PHE A 13 -3.85 -0.59 2.68
N ALA A 14 -3.56 -1.37 3.73
CA ALA A 14 -4.10 -2.73 3.88
C ALA A 14 -5.64 -2.75 4.00
N GLU A 15 -6.24 -1.67 4.49
CA GLU A 15 -7.71 -1.52 4.58
C GLU A 15 -8.36 -1.09 3.26
N LYS A 16 -7.59 -0.75 2.22
CA LYS A 16 -8.13 -0.34 0.92
C LYS A 16 -8.59 -1.54 0.09
N PRO A 17 -9.65 -1.39 -0.71
CA PRO A 17 -10.06 -2.41 -1.65
C PRO A 17 -8.99 -2.61 -2.74
N ILE A 18 -8.90 -3.84 -3.27
CA ILE A 18 -7.90 -4.21 -4.30
C ILE A 18 -7.95 -3.27 -5.51
N GLY A 19 -9.13 -2.86 -5.97
CA GLY A 19 -9.26 -1.92 -7.08
C GLY A 19 -8.57 -0.57 -6.82
N GLU A 20 -8.75 -0.01 -5.63
CA GLU A 20 -8.10 1.25 -5.23
C GLU A 20 -6.58 1.08 -5.10
N LEU A 21 -6.12 -0.08 -4.61
CA LEU A 21 -4.68 -0.39 -4.56
C LEU A 21 -4.06 -0.47 -5.96
N ILE A 22 -4.78 -1.01 -6.95
CA ILE A 22 -4.34 -1.04 -8.35
C ILE A 22 -4.23 0.38 -8.91
N ASP A 23 -5.21 1.24 -8.66
CA ASP A 23 -5.18 2.64 -9.11
C ASP A 23 -3.98 3.40 -8.53
N LEU A 24 -3.64 3.14 -7.26
CA LEU A 24 -2.51 3.76 -6.57
C LEU A 24 -1.14 3.36 -7.14
N LEU A 25 -1.05 2.29 -7.92
CA LEU A 25 0.20 1.93 -8.64
C LEU A 25 0.60 2.96 -9.69
N SER A 26 -0.35 3.78 -10.16
CA SER A 26 -0.08 4.87 -11.12
C SER A 26 0.27 6.20 -10.44
N SER A 27 0.41 6.23 -9.11
CA SER A 27 0.74 7.45 -8.38
C SER A 27 2.17 7.95 -8.67
N ASP A 28 2.36 9.26 -8.83
CA ASP A 28 3.69 9.86 -8.96
C ASP A 28 4.53 9.72 -7.66
N GLU A 29 3.88 9.53 -6.51
CA GLU A 29 4.56 9.33 -5.24
C GLU A 29 5.09 7.89 -5.13
N LEU A 30 6.42 7.74 -5.11
CA LEU A 30 7.08 6.44 -4.95
C LEU A 30 6.60 5.66 -3.72
N GLN A 31 6.39 6.35 -2.59
CA GLN A 31 5.93 5.69 -1.36
C GLN A 31 4.52 5.10 -1.53
N THR A 32 3.62 5.85 -2.16
CA THR A 32 2.25 5.38 -2.45
C THR A 32 2.27 4.11 -3.29
N ARG A 33 3.05 4.10 -4.38
CA ARG A 33 3.23 2.91 -5.22
C ARG A 33 3.80 1.73 -4.45
N PHE A 34 4.81 1.99 -3.60
CA PHE A 34 5.44 0.95 -2.78
C PHE A 34 4.45 0.28 -1.83
N PHE A 35 3.68 1.07 -1.06
CA PHE A 35 2.70 0.50 -0.12
C PHE A 35 1.56 -0.21 -0.85
N ALA A 36 1.09 0.33 -1.97
CA ALA A 36 0.08 -0.32 -2.80
C ALA A 36 0.55 -1.67 -3.33
N GLU A 37 1.76 -1.74 -3.90
CA GLU A 37 2.33 -3.00 -4.40
C GLU A 37 2.51 -4.02 -3.28
N MET A 38 3.02 -3.59 -2.12
CA MET A 38 3.21 -4.47 -0.97
C MET A 38 1.89 -5.08 -0.48
N CYS A 39 0.84 -4.28 -0.34
CA CYS A 39 -0.48 -4.76 0.09
C CYS A 39 -1.13 -5.69 -0.96
N LEU A 40 -0.94 -5.43 -2.26
CA LEU A 40 -1.40 -6.32 -3.32
C LEU A 40 -0.69 -7.68 -3.27
N ARG A 41 0.64 -7.69 -3.06
CA ARG A 41 1.40 -8.94 -2.89
C ARG A 41 0.92 -9.73 -1.67
N ASP A 42 0.70 -9.06 -0.54
CA ASP A 42 0.18 -9.69 0.68
C ASP A 42 -1.19 -10.34 0.41
N ALA A 43 -2.10 -9.65 -0.29
CA ALA A 43 -3.42 -10.19 -0.64
C ALA A 43 -3.36 -11.42 -1.57
N THR A 44 -2.36 -11.50 -2.45
CA THR A 44 -2.18 -12.65 -3.37
C THR A 44 -1.43 -13.84 -2.77
N ASN A 45 -0.81 -13.69 -1.60
CA ASN A 45 -0.06 -14.74 -0.91
C ASN A 45 -0.92 -15.55 0.10
N THR A 46 -2.24 -15.46 -0.02
CA THR A 46 -3.22 -16.25 0.75
C THR A 46 -3.66 -17.45 -0.07
#